data_AF-A0A6G1FS49-F1
#
_entry.id   AF-A0A6G1FS49-F1
#
_cell.length_a   1.000
_cell.length_b   1.000
_cell.length_c   1.000
_cell.angle_alpha   90.00
_cell.angle_beta   90.00
_cell.angle_gamma   90.00
#
_symmetry.space_group_name_H-M   'P 1'
#
loop_
_entity.id
_entity.type
_entity.pdbx_description
1 polymer ?
#
loop_
_entity_poly.entity_id
_entity_poly.type
_entity_poly.pdbx_seq_one_letter_code
_entity_poly.pdbx_strand_id
1 'polypeptide(L)'
;MGELCGVCNQEPSKYKCPSQGCRLRYCSLPCYKVHKETHTLGETKPTESSSLAIASATSEKRPPSPTLQDPLDRLQAHPEFQRLFARYPRLPSQLQDIYRRSLPPSSPGSLYRAPGARGRGRGGRFGQRSNDRNQASEWSPENGDVSALKGFKNLLRSSDRDAEGLEEFVELVKMTQERG
;
A
#
# COMPACT_ATOMS: atom_id res chain seq x y z
N MET A 1 23.83 -28.51 -11.94
CA MET A 1 23.66 -28.54 -10.46
C MET A 1 22.30 -27.93 -10.16
N GLY A 2 21.38 -28.67 -9.55
CA GLY A 2 20.02 -28.20 -9.27
C GLY A 2 20.00 -27.23 -8.09
N GLU A 3 19.20 -26.16 -8.18
CA GLU A 3 19.01 -25.23 -7.06
C GLU A 3 18.31 -25.96 -5.90
N LEU A 4 18.83 -25.83 -4.68
CA LEU A 4 18.27 -26.46 -3.48
C LEU A 4 16.92 -25.84 -3.09
N CYS A 5 16.13 -26.60 -2.34
CA CYS A 5 14.86 -26.12 -1.78
C CYS A 5 15.09 -24.96 -0.82
N GLY A 6 14.50 -23.79 -1.08
CA GLY A 6 14.60 -22.60 -0.21
C GLY A 6 13.81 -22.68 1.11
N VAL A 7 13.28 -23.86 1.46
CA VAL A 7 12.57 -24.11 2.73
C VAL A 7 13.40 -25.00 3.63
N CYS A 8 13.80 -26.19 3.14
CA CYS A 8 14.58 -27.14 3.94
C CYS A 8 16.08 -27.14 3.61
N ASN A 9 16.51 -26.61 2.47
CA ASN A 9 17.89 -26.62 1.96
C ASN A 9 18.57 -28.00 1.88
N GLN A 10 17.84 -29.10 2.04
CA GLN A 10 18.40 -30.46 2.07
C GLN A 10 18.38 -31.14 0.70
N GLU A 11 17.34 -30.89 -0.09
CA GLU A 11 17.11 -31.57 -1.36
C GLU A 11 17.06 -30.58 -2.53
N PRO A 12 17.37 -31.03 -3.76
CA PRO A 12 17.17 -30.22 -4.96
C PRO A 12 15.69 -29.85 -5.10
N SER A 13 15.44 -28.61 -5.49
CA SER A 13 14.09 -28.11 -5.72
C SER A 13 13.43 -28.78 -6.92
N LYS A 14 12.15 -29.13 -6.79
CA LYS A 14 11.36 -29.82 -7.81
C LYS A 14 10.24 -28.93 -8.38
N TYR A 15 9.77 -27.96 -7.60
CA TYR A 15 8.62 -27.12 -7.94
C TYR A 15 8.89 -25.65 -7.62
N LYS A 16 8.14 -24.75 -8.28
CA LYS A 16 8.18 -23.29 -8.08
C LYS A 16 6.89 -22.82 -7.40
N CYS A 17 6.98 -21.78 -6.57
CA CYS A 17 5.80 -21.19 -5.93
C CYS A 17 4.91 -20.48 -6.97
N PRO A 18 3.58 -20.73 -6.99
CA PRO A 18 2.65 -20.06 -7.92
C PRO A 18 2.21 -18.66 -7.45
N SER A 19 2.58 -18.25 -6.23
CA SER A 19 2.20 -16.95 -5.68
C SER A 19 2.87 -15.81 -6.45
N GLN A 20 2.08 -14.83 -6.88
CA GLN A 20 2.55 -13.65 -7.61
C GLN A 20 3.55 -12.88 -6.75
N GLY A 21 4.78 -12.72 -7.24
CA GLY A 21 5.89 -12.07 -6.53
C GLY A 21 6.82 -13.01 -5.76
N CYS A 22 6.46 -14.29 -5.60
CA CYS A 22 7.34 -15.26 -4.95
C CYS A 22 8.16 -16.07 -5.96
N ARG A 23 9.50 -16.03 -5.82
CA ARG A 23 10.42 -16.80 -6.68
C ARG A 23 10.99 -18.04 -5.98
N LEU A 24 10.47 -18.41 -4.81
CA LEU A 24 10.98 -19.51 -4.00
C LEU A 24 10.73 -20.86 -4.69
N ARG A 25 11.74 -21.73 -4.65
CA ARG A 25 11.67 -23.12 -5.16
C ARG A 25 11.68 -24.10 -4.00
N TYR A 26 10.88 -25.17 -4.12
CA TYR A 26 10.70 -26.16 -3.05
C TYR A 26 10.82 -27.60 -3.57
N CYS A 27 11.20 -28.54 -2.69
CA CYS A 27 11.34 -29.95 -3.07
C CYS A 27 10.00 -30.71 -3.06
N SER A 28 9.10 -30.39 -2.13
CA SER A 28 7.86 -31.15 -1.92
C SER A 28 6.71 -30.33 -1.29
N LEU A 29 5.49 -30.87 -1.34
CA LEU A 29 4.28 -30.26 -0.76
C LEU A 29 4.38 -29.85 0.73
N PRO A 30 5.08 -30.56 1.65
CA PRO A 30 5.25 -30.06 3.02
C PRO A 30 6.00 -28.73 3.06
N CYS A 31 7.07 -28.57 2.26
CA CYS A 31 7.78 -27.30 2.16
C CYS A 31 6.89 -26.19 1.60
N TYR A 32 5.99 -26.50 0.66
CA TYR A 32 5.00 -25.54 0.18
C TYR A 32 4.00 -25.10 1.25
N LYS A 33 3.55 -26.00 2.13
CA LYS A 33 2.62 -25.67 3.22
C LYS A 33 3.21 -24.71 4.25
N VAL A 34 4.47 -24.93 4.64
CA VAL A 34 5.19 -24.01 5.55
C VAL A 34 5.39 -22.65 4.87
N HIS A 35 5.79 -22.66 3.60
CA HIS A 35 6.08 -21.44 2.86
C HIS A 35 4.82 -20.60 2.56
N LYS A 36 3.66 -21.22 2.29
CA LYS A 36 2.45 -20.46 1.94
C LYS A 36 1.87 -19.67 3.12
N GLU A 37 2.13 -20.10 4.35
CA GLU A 37 1.73 -19.36 5.55
C GLU A 37 2.48 -18.03 5.63
N THR A 38 3.72 -17.98 5.17
CA THR A 38 4.53 -16.76 5.03
C THR A 38 3.98 -15.78 3.99
N HIS A 39 3.12 -16.20 3.04
CA HIS A 39 2.45 -15.28 2.12
C HIS A 39 1.25 -14.57 2.75
N THR A 40 0.68 -15.13 3.82
CA THR A 40 -0.55 -14.60 4.44
C THR A 40 -0.28 -13.60 5.56
N LEU A 41 0.92 -13.64 6.12
CA LEU A 41 1.42 -12.66 7.07
C LEU A 41 2.43 -11.80 6.33
N GLY A 42 2.06 -10.56 6.01
CA GLY A 42 3.05 -9.57 5.57
C GLY A 42 4.17 -9.49 6.61
N GLU A 43 5.32 -10.07 6.26
CA GLU A 43 6.64 -9.88 6.84
C GLU A 43 6.67 -9.65 8.37
N THR A 44 6.38 -10.69 9.16
CA THR A 44 6.90 -10.77 10.54
C THR A 44 7.80 -12.01 10.66
N LYS A 45 9.10 -11.74 10.58
CA LYS A 45 10.18 -12.70 10.85
C LYS A 45 10.03 -13.23 12.30
N PRO A 46 9.84 -14.53 12.55
CA PRO A 46 9.83 -15.05 13.91
C PRO A 46 11.25 -15.13 14.46
N THR A 47 11.40 -14.58 15.64
CA THR A 47 12.54 -14.68 16.54
C THR A 47 12.62 -16.10 17.12
N GLU A 48 13.73 -16.81 16.95
CA GLU A 48 14.14 -17.84 17.91
C GLU A 48 15.63 -17.70 18.25
N SER A 49 15.81 -17.17 19.45
CA SER A 49 16.87 -17.28 20.44
C SER A 49 17.98 -18.33 20.25
N SER A 50 19.23 -17.86 20.25
CA SER A 50 20.32 -18.51 21.02
C SER A 50 21.40 -17.50 21.44
N SER A 51 21.40 -17.24 22.76
CA SER A 51 22.52 -16.96 23.68
C SER A 51 23.65 -15.97 23.32
N LEU A 52 23.64 -14.86 24.07
CA LEU A 52 24.77 -14.22 24.76
C LEU A 52 26.08 -13.98 23.98
N ALA A 53 26.23 -12.75 23.47
CA ALA A 53 27.50 -12.02 23.56
C ALA A 53 27.21 -10.51 23.60
N ILE A 54 27.43 -9.92 24.78
CA ILE A 54 27.55 -8.47 24.97
C ILE A 54 28.90 -8.07 24.36
N ALA A 55 28.89 -7.14 23.40
CA ALA A 55 29.78 -5.97 23.39
C ALA A 55 29.77 -5.24 22.03
N SER A 56 29.62 -3.92 22.14
CA SER A 56 30.22 -2.89 21.30
C SER A 56 29.54 -2.54 19.97
N ALA A 57 28.70 -1.51 20.08
CA ALA A 57 28.81 -0.27 19.31
C ALA A 57 29.91 -0.22 18.23
N THR A 58 29.48 -0.16 16.97
CA THR A 58 30.12 0.56 15.86
C THR A 58 28.98 0.79 14.86
N SER A 59 28.30 1.94 14.86
CA SER A 59 28.72 3.15 14.14
C SER A 59 29.26 2.82 12.75
N GLU A 60 28.44 2.23 11.88
CA GLU A 60 28.65 2.38 10.44
C GLU A 60 28.00 3.69 9.98
N LYS A 61 28.86 4.71 9.97
CA LYS A 61 28.73 5.95 9.20
C LYS A 61 28.33 5.60 7.76
N ARG A 62 27.03 5.70 7.45
CA ARG A 62 26.64 6.08 6.09
C ARG A 62 27.09 7.53 5.90
N PRO A 63 27.87 7.86 4.85
CA PRO A 63 28.31 9.23 4.64
C PRO A 63 27.09 10.15 4.57
N PRO A 64 27.11 11.33 5.21
CA PRO A 64 26.06 12.31 5.06
C PRO A 64 26.14 12.84 3.64
N SER A 65 25.38 12.23 2.72
CA SER A 65 25.04 12.90 1.47
C SER A 65 24.36 14.21 1.87
N PRO A 66 24.87 15.39 1.45
CA PRO A 66 24.15 16.65 1.62
C PRO A 66 23.02 16.67 0.59
N THR A 67 22.06 15.77 0.75
CA THR A 67 20.83 15.78 -0.01
C THR A 67 20.01 16.89 0.60
N LEU A 68 19.85 17.96 -0.16
CA LEU A 68 18.78 18.96 -0.05
C LEU A 68 17.62 18.37 0.73
N GLN A 69 17.37 18.88 1.94
CA GLN A 69 16.33 18.36 2.82
C GLN A 69 15.03 18.24 2.03
N ASP A 70 14.61 17.02 1.70
CA ASP A 70 13.34 16.80 1.04
C ASP A 70 12.27 17.37 1.99
N PRO A 71 11.31 18.19 1.51
CA PRO A 71 10.23 18.70 2.35
C PRO A 71 9.56 17.62 3.21
N LEU A 72 9.57 16.36 2.76
CA LEU A 72 9.04 15.23 3.52
C LEU A 72 9.91 14.84 4.75
N ASP A 73 11.23 14.88 4.63
CA ASP A 73 12.15 14.58 5.75
C ASP A 73 12.01 15.61 6.88
N ARG A 74 11.78 16.88 6.49
CA ARG A 74 11.53 17.98 7.44
C ARG A 74 10.21 17.80 8.18
N LEU A 75 9.17 17.36 7.47
CA LEU A 75 7.86 17.06 8.06
C LEU A 75 7.95 15.88 9.04
N GLN A 76 8.66 14.81 8.65
CA GLN A 76 8.83 13.63 9.50
C GLN A 76 9.62 13.92 10.78
N ALA A 77 10.60 14.83 10.71
CA ALA A 77 11.40 15.25 11.86
C ALA A 77 10.63 16.19 12.82
N HIS A 78 9.50 16.76 12.42
CA HIS A 78 8.78 17.74 13.23
C HIS A 78 8.05 17.07 14.42
N PRO A 79 8.21 17.57 15.66
CA PRO A 79 7.59 16.95 16.84
C PRO A 79 6.05 16.99 16.79
N GLU A 80 5.45 18.04 16.22
CA GLU A 80 3.99 18.11 16.09
C GLU A 80 3.44 17.03 15.16
N PHE A 81 4.20 16.57 14.15
CA PHE A 81 3.78 15.45 13.32
C PHE A 81 3.58 14.20 14.19
N GLN A 82 4.55 13.89 15.06
CA GLN A 82 4.47 12.74 15.97
C GLN A 82 3.32 12.87 16.99
N ARG A 83 3.10 14.08 17.53
CA ARG A 83 2.00 14.35 18.46
C ARG A 83 0.64 14.16 17.80
N LEU A 84 0.53 14.50 16.53
CA LEU A 84 -0.70 14.37 15.76
C LEU A 84 -1.09 12.89 15.58
N PHE A 85 -0.15 11.97 15.31
CA PHE A 85 -0.44 10.52 15.29
C PHE A 85 -0.82 9.96 16.66
N ALA A 86 -0.26 10.51 17.75
CA ALA A 86 -0.63 10.10 19.10
C ALA A 86 -2.04 10.58 19.48
N ARG A 87 -2.41 11.79 19.05
CA ARG A 87 -3.75 12.38 19.28
C ARG A 87 -4.82 11.72 18.40
N TYR A 88 -4.48 11.41 17.15
CA TYR A 88 -5.40 10.86 16.15
C TYR A 88 -4.90 9.50 15.65
N PRO A 89 -5.19 8.39 16.37
CA PRO A 89 -4.73 7.06 15.98
C PRO A 89 -5.36 6.54 14.68
N ARG A 90 -6.43 7.18 14.18
CA ARG A 90 -7.08 6.85 12.90
C ARG A 90 -6.52 7.58 11.68
N LEU A 91 -5.80 8.68 11.89
CA LEU A 91 -5.11 9.42 10.83
C LEU A 91 -4.24 8.52 9.91
N PRO A 92 -3.39 7.60 10.42
CA PRO A 92 -2.57 6.78 9.55
C PRO A 92 -3.41 5.88 8.62
N SER A 93 -4.50 5.31 9.13
CA SER A 93 -5.41 4.52 8.29
C SER A 93 -6.10 5.36 7.22
N GLN A 94 -6.51 6.58 7.55
CA GLN A 94 -7.13 7.49 6.59
C GLN A 94 -6.16 7.89 5.47
N LEU A 95 -4.91 8.23 5.82
CA LEU A 95 -3.86 8.55 4.85
C LEU A 95 -3.51 7.34 3.97
N GLN A 96 -3.44 6.14 4.56
CA GLN A 96 -3.24 4.90 3.79
C GLN A 96 -4.40 4.62 2.83
N ASP A 97 -5.64 4.90 3.24
CA ASP A 97 -6.81 4.71 2.37
C ASP A 97 -6.85 5.71 1.22
N ILE A 98 -6.38 6.94 1.43
CA ILE A 98 -6.19 7.93 0.37
C ILE A 98 -5.09 7.46 -0.59
N TYR A 99 -3.96 6.98 -0.06
CA TYR A 99 -2.85 6.46 -0.87
C TYR A 99 -3.25 5.24 -1.70
N ARG A 100 -4.03 4.31 -1.13
CA ARG A 100 -4.56 3.16 -1.87
C ARG A 100 -5.44 3.55 -3.05
N ARG A 101 -6.12 4.71 -2.98
CA ARG A 101 -6.95 5.24 -4.08
C ARG A 101 -6.14 5.88 -5.20
N SER A 102 -4.93 6.39 -4.91
CA SER A 102 -4.06 6.90 -5.96
C SER A 102 -3.40 5.78 -6.75
N LEU A 103 -3.18 4.61 -6.13
CA LEU A 103 -2.58 3.45 -6.79
C LEU A 103 -3.47 2.83 -7.88
N PRO A 104 -2.85 2.17 -8.88
CA PRO A 104 -3.59 1.40 -9.86
C PRO A 104 -4.40 0.29 -9.18
N PRO A 105 -5.64 0.01 -9.65
CA PRO A 105 -6.34 -1.16 -9.19
C PRO A 105 -5.49 -2.40 -9.53
N SER A 106 -5.35 -3.32 -8.57
CA SER A 106 -4.53 -4.54 -8.69
C SER A 106 -4.89 -5.44 -9.90
N SER A 107 -5.98 -5.15 -10.62
CA SER A 107 -6.29 -5.74 -11.91
C SER A 107 -6.87 -4.67 -12.85
N PRO A 108 -6.30 -4.50 -14.06
CA PRO A 108 -6.77 -3.52 -15.05
C PRO A 108 -8.15 -3.86 -15.66
N GLY A 109 -8.87 -4.86 -15.13
CA GLY A 109 -10.20 -5.26 -15.61
C GLY A 109 -11.30 -5.27 -14.56
N SER A 110 -11.01 -4.95 -13.29
CA SER A 110 -12.01 -5.02 -12.22
C SER A 110 -12.75 -3.68 -12.03
N LEU A 111 -13.18 -3.07 -13.13
CA LEU A 111 -14.35 -2.21 -13.05
C LEU A 111 -15.49 -3.10 -12.55
N TYR A 112 -16.06 -2.78 -11.40
CA TYR A 112 -17.21 -3.44 -10.81
C TYR A 112 -18.38 -3.38 -11.81
N ARG A 113 -18.40 -4.30 -12.78
CA ARG A 113 -19.61 -4.66 -13.50
C ARG A 113 -20.46 -5.41 -12.48
N ALA A 114 -21.36 -4.69 -11.84
CA ALA A 114 -22.38 -5.25 -10.96
C ALA A 114 -22.95 -6.54 -11.62
N PRO A 115 -22.83 -7.72 -10.99
CA PRO A 115 -23.39 -8.95 -11.51
C PRO A 115 -24.92 -8.89 -11.38
N GLY A 116 -25.59 -8.45 -12.43
CA GLY A 116 -27.03 -8.21 -12.37
C GLY A 116 -27.69 -8.05 -13.74
N ALA A 117 -27.33 -8.86 -14.72
CA ALA A 117 -28.08 -8.97 -15.97
C ALA A 117 -28.61 -10.39 -16.16
N ARG A 118 -29.82 -10.65 -15.64
CA ARG A 118 -30.74 -11.64 -16.20
C ARG A 118 -32.18 -11.10 -16.19
N GLY A 119 -32.47 -10.28 -17.21
CA GLY A 119 -33.60 -10.56 -18.09
C GLY A 119 -34.91 -9.79 -17.90
N ARG A 120 -35.43 -9.39 -19.07
CA ARG A 120 -36.84 -9.18 -19.48
C ARG A 120 -37.49 -7.83 -19.13
N GLY A 121 -37.41 -6.91 -20.09
CA GLY A 121 -38.34 -5.79 -20.23
C GLY A 121 -38.34 -5.27 -21.66
N ARG A 122 -39.47 -5.46 -22.37
CA ARG A 122 -39.75 -4.91 -23.69
C ARG A 122 -39.77 -3.38 -23.65
N GLY A 123 -39.32 -2.76 -24.73
CA GLY A 123 -39.74 -1.40 -25.12
C GLY A 123 -38.68 -0.34 -24.91
N GLY A 124 -38.35 0.39 -25.97
CA GLY A 124 -37.48 1.55 -25.87
C GLY A 124 -36.75 1.88 -27.17
N ARG A 125 -37.49 2.11 -28.24
CA ARG A 125 -36.99 2.76 -29.45
C ARG A 125 -36.74 4.24 -29.13
N PHE A 126 -35.66 4.54 -28.42
CA PHE A 126 -35.10 5.87 -28.29
C PHE A 126 -33.61 5.77 -28.55
N GLY A 127 -33.19 6.27 -29.71
CA GLY A 127 -31.80 6.56 -29.98
C GLY A 127 -31.33 7.62 -29.00
N GLN A 128 -30.76 7.20 -27.88
CA GLN A 128 -29.79 8.01 -27.18
C GLN A 128 -28.47 7.82 -27.89
N ARG A 129 -27.97 8.91 -28.49
CA ARG A 129 -26.56 9.12 -28.75
C ARG A 129 -25.79 8.44 -27.63
N SER A 130 -25.13 7.33 -27.95
CA SER A 130 -24.11 6.75 -27.09
C SER A 130 -23.06 7.82 -26.96
N ASN A 131 -23.20 8.63 -25.92
CA ASN A 131 -22.19 9.56 -25.50
C ASN A 131 -21.02 8.67 -25.12
N ASP A 132 -20.05 8.58 -26.01
CA ASP A 132 -18.81 7.83 -25.94
C ASP A 132 -17.88 8.39 -24.82
N ARG A 133 -18.47 8.78 -23.69
CA ARG A 133 -17.82 9.06 -22.41
C ARG A 133 -17.62 7.78 -21.61
N ASN A 134 -17.71 6.62 -22.26
CA ASN A 134 -17.32 5.34 -21.68
C ASN A 134 -15.82 5.04 -21.88
N GLN A 135 -15.02 6.08 -22.10
CA GLN A 135 -13.58 6.09 -21.80
C GLN A 135 -13.33 6.09 -20.28
N ALA A 136 -14.19 5.46 -19.48
CA ALA A 136 -13.91 5.13 -18.08
C ALA A 136 -12.85 4.02 -17.95
N SER A 137 -11.94 3.91 -18.91
CA SER A 137 -11.20 2.69 -19.22
C SER A 137 -9.74 3.03 -19.46
N GLU A 138 -9.04 3.35 -18.38
CA GLU A 138 -7.66 2.95 -18.06
C GLU A 138 -7.26 3.77 -16.82
N TRP A 139 -6.67 3.13 -15.82
CA TRP A 139 -6.13 3.90 -14.70
C TRP A 139 -4.94 4.71 -15.23
N SER A 140 -4.97 6.02 -15.00
CA SER A 140 -3.83 6.92 -15.22
C SER A 140 -3.39 7.52 -13.88
N PRO A 141 -2.13 7.93 -13.73
CA PRO A 141 -1.67 8.63 -12.52
C PRO A 141 -2.56 9.83 -12.16
N GLU A 142 -2.94 10.62 -13.16
CA GLU A 142 -3.83 11.79 -13.01
C GLU A 142 -5.21 11.40 -12.48
N ASN A 143 -5.79 10.31 -13.00
CA ASN A 143 -7.09 9.79 -12.53
C ASN A 143 -6.98 9.21 -11.10
N GLY A 144 -5.84 8.62 -10.76
CA GLY A 144 -5.50 8.18 -9.40
C GLY A 144 -5.47 9.36 -8.44
N ASP A 145 -4.77 10.43 -8.79
CA ASP A 145 -4.66 11.64 -7.97
C ASP A 145 -6.03 12.31 -7.77
N VAL A 146 -6.83 12.44 -8.83
CA VAL A 146 -8.21 12.95 -8.74
C VAL A 146 -9.06 12.06 -7.82
N SER A 147 -8.90 10.74 -7.89
CA SER A 147 -9.61 9.78 -7.04
C SER A 147 -9.19 9.88 -5.56
N ALA A 148 -7.89 10.05 -5.31
CA ALA A 148 -7.33 10.29 -3.99
C ALA A 148 -7.81 11.62 -3.39
N LEU A 149 -7.77 12.71 -4.16
CA LEU A 149 -8.29 14.02 -3.76
C LEU A 149 -9.79 13.99 -3.47
N LYS A 150 -10.57 13.24 -4.25
CA LYS A 150 -11.99 13.04 -3.97
C LYS A 150 -12.22 12.28 -2.67
N GLY A 151 -11.42 11.24 -2.40
CA GLY A 151 -11.42 10.53 -1.13
C GLY A 151 -11.09 11.45 0.05
N PHE A 152 -10.03 12.24 -0.09
CA PHE A 152 -9.59 13.22 0.89
C PHE A 152 -10.65 14.28 1.19
N LYS A 153 -11.25 14.90 0.17
CA LYS A 153 -12.34 15.88 0.32
C LYS A 153 -13.57 15.29 0.99
N ASN A 154 -13.90 14.04 0.71
CA ASN A 154 -15.02 13.37 1.37
C ASN A 154 -14.75 13.15 2.86
N LEU A 155 -13.52 12.82 3.25
CA LEU A 155 -13.12 12.67 4.65
C LEU A 155 -13.14 14.03 5.37
N LEU A 156 -12.63 15.10 4.76
CA LEU A 156 -12.72 16.45 5.33
C LEU A 156 -14.17 16.94 5.52
N ARG A 157 -15.08 16.53 4.63
CA ARG A 157 -16.51 16.89 4.74
C ARG A 157 -17.26 16.07 5.79
N SER A 158 -16.65 15.01 6.32
CA SER A 158 -17.22 14.30 7.47
C SER A 158 -17.05 15.16 8.72
N SER A 159 -18.05 15.22 9.58
CA SER A 159 -18.00 16.03 10.82
C SER A 159 -17.41 15.27 12.00
N ASP A 160 -16.70 14.17 11.74
CA ASP A 160 -16.09 13.33 12.77
C ASP A 160 -14.76 13.93 13.24
N ARG A 161 -14.29 13.50 14.42
CA ARG A 161 -12.91 13.79 14.91
C ARG A 161 -11.83 13.35 13.93
N ASP A 162 -12.20 12.47 13.02
CA ASP A 162 -11.42 11.97 11.91
C ASP A 162 -11.12 13.08 10.85
N ALA A 163 -11.94 14.14 10.75
CA ALA A 163 -11.66 15.30 9.90
C ALA A 163 -10.72 16.31 10.58
N GLU A 164 -10.86 16.52 11.89
CA GLU A 164 -9.99 17.42 12.67
C GLU A 164 -8.50 17.04 12.54
N GLY A 165 -8.17 15.74 12.65
CA GLY A 165 -6.80 15.29 12.48
C GLY A 165 -6.23 15.53 11.08
N LEU A 166 -7.06 15.40 10.04
CA LEU A 166 -6.64 15.66 8.66
C LEU A 166 -6.42 17.16 8.40
N GLU A 167 -7.23 18.02 9.01
CA GLU A 167 -7.08 19.48 8.91
C GLU A 167 -5.80 19.95 9.61
N GLU A 168 -5.56 19.52 10.86
CA GLU A 168 -4.31 19.81 11.58
C GLU A 168 -3.08 19.31 10.80
N PHE A 169 -3.20 18.14 10.14
CA PHE A 169 -2.13 17.60 9.33
C PHE A 169 -1.82 18.49 8.11
N VAL A 170 -2.86 18.96 7.41
CA VAL A 170 -2.69 19.88 6.27
C VAL A 170 -2.06 21.19 6.70
N GLU A 171 -2.48 21.73 7.84
CA GLU A 171 -1.93 22.97 8.38
C GLU A 171 -0.44 22.79 8.69
N LEU A 172 -0.06 21.68 9.32
CA LEU A 172 1.34 21.35 9.58
C LEU A 172 2.16 21.23 8.29
N VAL A 173 1.63 20.56 7.26
CA VAL A 173 2.32 20.44 5.96
C VAL A 173 2.53 21.82 5.32
N LYS A 174 1.51 22.69 5.32
CA LYS A 174 1.64 24.06 4.81
C LYS A 174 2.73 24.84 5.55
N MET A 175 2.73 24.79 6.89
CA MET A 175 3.74 25.45 7.71
C MET A 175 5.17 24.96 7.41
N THR A 176 5.33 23.68 7.08
CA THR A 176 6.64 23.12 6.72
C THR A 176 7.08 23.50 5.30
N GLN A 177 6.15 23.67 4.36
CA GLN A 177 6.44 24.10 2.98
C GLN A 177 6.78 25.59 2.89
N GLU A 178 6.12 26.45 3.66
CA GLU A 178 6.35 27.91 3.65
C GLU A 178 7.67 28.33 4.33
N ARG A 179 8.30 27.44 5.09
CA ARG A 179 9.57 27.69 5.80
C ARG A 179 10.80 27.12 5.08
N GLY A 180 10.69 26.74 3.81
CA GLY A 180 11.81 26.33 2.94
C GLY A 180 12.14 27.41 1.94
#